data_AF-A0A0J8GMN0-F1
#
_entry.id   AF-A0A0J8GMN0-F1
#
_cell.length_a   1.000
_cell.length_b   1.000
_cell.length_c   1.000
_cell.angle_alpha   90.00
_cell.angle_beta   90.00
_cell.angle_gamma   90.00
#
_symmetry.space_group_name_H-M   'P 1'
#
loop_
_entity.id
_entity.type
_entity.pdbx_description
1 polymer ?
#
loop_
_entity_poly.entity_id
_entity_poly.type
_entity_poly.pdbx_seq_one_letter_code
_entity_poly.pdbx_strand_id
1 'polypeptide(L)'
;MLNKIIILGTLLLSSFNLLAVEKPNLWIYSDLSDPRDLREHGHPQNDPDDISALGALLLTADRFNIQGFVYSSTNRKNLTDATPFIAESFIQAYKLSVPVWRSKGLDYQIEIPFIRSDITKTVEPSKYQPSRNYADISQFNSIIQLVELLNKKPIYVLNWGPLSESAILLKHLLDTNNQVALNNLTIISHWTKSATAQGTIEKPFHVANCRDDFKACMFLHEEALANPIVKFIEIGPAGQSGIVNGSVKFNNYPIFENSPLGQIFYHAKFFHRKPDQSDAATFWLLTELGANLDDYQDDGSLTFENEKTVVKKFYQDGKAIIEELAVKSEAAKQAKSFSKRQISDWFSYLYIKKDKIELHLPYDGQFKLMTQQGRPLIAADLNYGDHYFEFKHYPYSDFIAELKVEGITKRLSIGPVDI
;
A
#
# COMPACT_ATOMS: atom_id res chain seq x y z
N MET A 1 -11.62 68.57 -45.14
CA MET A 1 -12.20 67.24 -44.89
C MET A 1 -11.06 66.30 -44.55
N LEU A 2 -10.93 65.92 -43.27
CA LEU A 2 -9.83 65.08 -42.78
C LEU A 2 -10.44 63.77 -42.29
N ASN A 3 -10.21 62.68 -43.01
CA ASN A 3 -10.65 61.33 -42.64
C ASN A 3 -9.77 60.82 -41.49
N LYS A 4 -10.36 60.65 -40.30
CA LYS A 4 -9.76 59.90 -39.19
C LYS A 4 -10.29 58.47 -39.24
N ILE A 5 -9.42 57.54 -39.67
CA ILE A 5 -9.61 56.11 -39.50
C ILE A 5 -9.23 55.78 -38.05
N ILE A 6 -10.21 55.37 -37.25
CA ILE A 6 -9.99 54.80 -35.92
C ILE A 6 -9.81 53.30 -36.12
N ILE A 7 -8.58 52.81 -35.96
CA ILE A 7 -8.28 51.37 -35.89
C ILE A 7 -8.65 50.92 -34.47
N LEU A 8 -9.77 50.23 -34.35
CA LEU A 8 -10.20 49.57 -33.12
C LEU A 8 -9.39 48.27 -32.97
N GLY A 9 -8.31 48.32 -32.20
CA GLY A 9 -7.54 47.13 -31.83
C GLY A 9 -8.34 46.28 -30.84
N THR A 10 -8.96 45.20 -31.30
CA THR A 10 -9.59 44.20 -30.44
C THR A 10 -8.48 43.37 -29.79
N LEU A 11 -8.14 43.68 -28.54
CA LEU A 11 -7.35 42.79 -27.68
C LEU A 11 -8.17 41.52 -27.45
N LEU A 12 -7.86 40.44 -28.19
CA LEU A 12 -8.26 39.09 -27.82
C LEU A 12 -7.46 38.70 -26.57
N LEU A 13 -8.00 39.05 -25.41
CA LEU A 13 -7.68 38.39 -24.15
C LEU A 13 -8.19 36.96 -24.26
N SER A 14 -7.36 36.06 -24.79
CA SER A 14 -7.54 34.62 -24.67
C SER A 14 -7.48 34.29 -23.19
N SER A 15 -8.66 34.26 -22.57
CA SER A 15 -8.88 33.69 -21.25
C SER A 15 -8.60 32.19 -21.37
N PHE A 16 -7.33 31.80 -21.24
CA PHE A 16 -7.00 30.44 -20.89
C PHE A 16 -7.57 30.22 -19.49
N ASN A 17 -8.83 29.80 -19.43
CA ASN A 17 -9.31 29.03 -18.30
C ASN A 17 -8.40 27.80 -18.26
N LEU A 18 -7.34 27.86 -17.45
CA LEU A 18 -6.74 26.64 -16.93
C LEU A 18 -7.89 25.93 -16.23
N LEU A 19 -8.54 25.01 -16.94
CA LEU A 19 -9.44 24.05 -16.35
C LEU A 19 -8.59 23.33 -15.31
N ALA A 20 -8.80 23.65 -14.03
CA ALA A 20 -8.17 22.94 -12.95
C ALA A 20 -8.54 21.47 -13.14
N VAL A 21 -7.54 20.64 -13.43
CA VAL A 21 -7.74 19.20 -13.57
C VAL A 21 -8.27 18.70 -12.23
N GLU A 22 -9.49 18.14 -12.25
CA GLU A 22 -10.12 17.62 -11.04
C GLU A 22 -9.30 16.44 -10.51
N LYS A 23 -9.03 16.42 -9.19
CA LYS A 23 -8.27 15.33 -8.58
C LYS A 23 -9.04 14.01 -8.65
N PRO A 24 -8.38 12.89 -8.96
CA PRO A 24 -9.01 11.57 -8.92
C PRO A 24 -9.60 11.27 -7.54
N ASN A 25 -10.83 10.74 -7.51
CA ASN A 25 -11.43 10.23 -6.28
C ASN A 25 -10.93 8.81 -6.01
N LEU A 26 -10.36 8.57 -4.83
CA LEU A 26 -9.78 7.27 -4.48
C LEU A 26 -10.56 6.58 -3.36
N TRP A 27 -10.74 5.28 -3.51
CA TRP A 27 -11.13 4.36 -2.45
C TRP A 27 -10.12 3.22 -2.41
N ILE A 28 -9.56 2.92 -1.25
CA ILE A 28 -8.48 1.93 -1.14
C ILE A 28 -8.95 0.76 -0.28
N TYR A 29 -8.76 -0.46 -0.76
CA TYR A 29 -8.82 -1.69 0.03
C TYR A 29 -7.41 -2.21 0.22
N SER A 30 -6.98 -2.25 1.47
CA SER A 30 -5.61 -2.55 1.87
C SER A 30 -5.62 -3.64 2.93
N ASP A 31 -4.73 -4.62 2.79
CA ASP A 31 -4.60 -5.71 3.73
C ASP A 31 -3.76 -5.33 4.97
N LEU A 32 -3.30 -4.07 5.03
CA LEU A 32 -2.63 -3.43 6.17
C LEU A 32 -3.25 -3.84 7.50
N SER A 33 -2.38 -4.40 8.35
CA SER A 33 -2.66 -4.74 9.74
C SER A 33 -1.60 -4.15 10.65
N ASP A 34 -1.80 -4.24 11.97
CA ASP A 34 -0.77 -3.85 12.92
C ASP A 34 0.43 -4.82 12.79
N PRO A 35 1.64 -4.35 12.42
CA PRO A 35 2.81 -5.22 12.29
C PRO A 35 3.24 -5.84 13.63
N ARG A 36 2.72 -5.37 14.77
CA ARG A 36 2.91 -5.95 16.10
C ARG A 36 1.95 -7.10 16.39
N ASP A 37 0.95 -7.32 15.55
CA ASP A 37 0.08 -8.50 15.61
C ASP A 37 0.82 -9.68 14.97
N LEU A 38 1.39 -10.52 15.82
CA LEU A 38 2.27 -11.61 15.41
C LEU A 38 1.56 -12.96 15.52
N ARG A 39 1.70 -13.79 14.49
CA ARG A 39 1.34 -15.21 14.50
C ARG A 39 2.48 -16.06 15.06
N GLU A 40 2.28 -17.37 15.03
CA GLU A 40 3.29 -18.35 15.44
C GLU A 40 4.66 -18.07 14.80
N HIS A 41 5.71 -18.30 15.59
CA HIS A 41 7.10 -17.99 15.24
C HIS A 41 7.40 -16.49 15.05
N GLY A 42 6.53 -15.59 15.52
CA GLY A 42 6.79 -14.15 15.58
C GLY A 42 6.56 -13.41 14.27
N HIS A 43 6.03 -14.07 13.24
CA HIS A 43 5.79 -13.43 11.94
C HIS A 43 4.59 -12.48 12.05
N PRO A 44 4.63 -11.27 11.45
CA PRO A 44 3.43 -10.43 11.32
C PRO A 44 2.29 -11.17 10.60
N GLN A 45 1.03 -10.85 10.90
CA GLN A 45 -0.13 -11.51 10.27
C GLN A 45 -0.18 -11.26 8.74
N ASN A 46 0.06 -10.02 8.33
CA ASN A 46 0.24 -9.63 6.93
C ASN A 46 1.64 -9.06 6.71
N ASP A 47 2.04 -9.02 5.45
CA ASP A 47 3.28 -8.36 5.04
C ASP A 47 3.14 -6.83 5.28
N PRO A 48 4.16 -6.12 5.81
CA PRO A 48 3.99 -4.69 6.12
C PRO A 48 4.26 -3.73 4.95
N ASP A 49 4.19 -4.18 3.69
CA ASP A 49 4.39 -3.34 2.48
C ASP A 49 3.36 -2.22 2.36
N ASP A 50 2.10 -2.52 2.69
CA ASP A 50 1.02 -1.52 2.70
C ASP A 50 1.32 -0.31 3.60
N ILE A 51 2.16 -0.46 4.63
CA ILE A 51 2.51 0.62 5.56
C ILE A 51 3.34 1.70 4.84
N SER A 52 4.35 1.29 4.06
CA SER A 52 5.14 2.22 3.25
C SER A 52 4.33 2.78 2.09
N ALA A 53 3.46 1.98 1.44
CA ALA A 53 2.56 2.47 0.41
C ALA A 53 1.56 3.53 0.93
N LEU A 54 0.98 3.33 2.12
CA LEU A 54 0.11 4.33 2.77
C LEU A 54 0.90 5.58 3.14
N GLY A 55 2.13 5.44 3.65
CA GLY A 55 3.02 6.57 3.89
C GLY A 55 3.23 7.42 2.63
N ALA A 56 3.48 6.77 1.49
CA ALA A 56 3.64 7.43 0.19
C ALA A 56 2.36 8.12 -0.30
N LEU A 57 1.19 7.46 -0.17
CA LEU A 57 -0.11 8.04 -0.50
C LEU A 57 -0.39 9.30 0.31
N LEU A 58 -0.17 9.25 1.63
CA LEU A 58 -0.42 10.39 2.52
C LEU A 58 0.54 11.55 2.28
N LEU A 59 1.81 11.27 1.93
CA LEU A 59 2.76 12.28 1.50
C LEU A 59 2.30 12.99 0.22
N THR A 60 1.57 12.31 -0.66
CA THR A 60 1.11 12.85 -1.97
C THR A 60 -0.39 13.10 -2.03
N ALA A 61 -1.07 13.13 -0.88
CA ALA A 61 -2.53 13.26 -0.81
C ALA A 61 -3.07 14.57 -1.39
N ASP A 62 -2.24 15.58 -1.63
CA ASP A 62 -2.65 16.79 -2.36
C ASP A 62 -3.01 16.54 -3.83
N ARG A 63 -2.66 15.37 -4.38
CA ARG A 63 -2.99 14.98 -5.76
C ARG A 63 -4.34 14.30 -5.88
N PHE A 64 -4.98 13.95 -4.76
CA PHE A 64 -6.13 13.05 -4.75
C PHE A 64 -7.29 13.57 -3.88
N ASN A 65 -8.48 13.09 -4.18
CA ASN A 65 -9.66 13.17 -3.32
C ASN A 65 -9.87 11.80 -2.66
N ILE A 66 -9.15 11.51 -1.58
CA ILE A 66 -9.25 10.24 -0.86
C ILE A 66 -10.60 10.17 -0.13
N GLN A 67 -11.48 9.31 -0.62
CA GLN A 67 -12.84 9.12 -0.11
C GLN A 67 -12.91 8.05 0.99
N GLY A 68 -11.96 7.11 1.01
CA GLY A 68 -11.88 6.07 2.03
C GLY A 68 -10.61 5.24 1.92
N PHE A 69 -10.00 4.95 3.05
CA PHE A 69 -8.93 3.96 3.20
C PHE A 69 -9.43 2.83 4.10
N VAL A 70 -9.71 1.68 3.50
CA VAL A 70 -10.20 0.49 4.18
C VAL A 70 -9.02 -0.40 4.54
N TYR A 71 -8.68 -0.45 5.83
CA TYR A 71 -7.57 -1.28 6.34
C TYR A 71 -8.08 -2.64 6.83
N SER A 72 -7.15 -3.59 6.97
CA SER A 72 -7.43 -4.96 7.36
C SER A 72 -8.39 -5.67 6.39
N SER A 73 -8.39 -5.29 5.12
CA SER A 73 -9.13 -5.94 4.04
C SER A 73 -8.39 -7.21 3.62
N THR A 74 -8.49 -8.26 4.44
CA THR A 74 -7.75 -9.51 4.24
C THR A 74 -8.57 -10.73 4.61
N ASN A 75 -8.06 -11.90 4.23
CA ASN A 75 -8.65 -13.20 4.57
C ASN A 75 -7.91 -13.92 5.71
N ARG A 76 -7.10 -13.18 6.50
CA ARG A 76 -6.46 -13.72 7.71
C ARG A 76 -7.46 -13.90 8.85
N LYS A 77 -7.29 -15.00 9.58
CA LYS A 77 -8.07 -15.31 10.78
C LYS A 77 -7.42 -14.68 12.00
N ASN A 78 -8.22 -14.45 13.04
CA ASN A 78 -7.74 -13.95 14.35
C ASN A 78 -6.96 -12.63 14.25
N LEU A 79 -7.29 -11.78 13.29
CA LEU A 79 -6.62 -10.49 13.13
C LEU A 79 -7.03 -9.54 14.26
N THR A 80 -6.05 -9.00 14.96
CA THR A 80 -6.27 -7.98 15.99
C THR A 80 -6.79 -6.69 15.35
N ASP A 81 -7.55 -5.91 16.11
CA ASP A 81 -8.02 -4.61 15.67
C ASP A 81 -6.84 -3.65 15.46
N ALA A 82 -6.54 -3.30 14.20
CA ALA A 82 -5.50 -2.34 13.84
C ALA A 82 -5.90 -0.87 14.07
N THR A 83 -7.13 -0.57 14.51
CA THR A 83 -7.60 0.81 14.77
C THR A 83 -6.63 1.62 15.65
N PRO A 84 -6.15 1.10 16.80
CA PRO A 84 -5.23 1.85 17.66
C PRO A 84 -3.93 2.20 16.95
N PHE A 85 -3.35 1.23 16.22
CA PHE A 85 -2.15 1.43 15.41
C PHE A 85 -2.33 2.51 14.34
N ILE A 86 -3.41 2.44 13.55
CA ILE A 86 -3.73 3.45 12.52
C ILE A 86 -3.91 4.84 13.14
N ALA A 87 -4.57 4.92 14.30
CA ALA A 87 -4.82 6.18 14.99
C ALA A 87 -3.52 6.83 15.50
N GLU A 88 -2.66 6.04 16.16
CA GLU A 88 -1.43 6.54 16.78
C GLU A 88 -0.31 6.82 15.77
N SER A 89 -0.30 6.13 14.63
CA SER A 89 0.68 6.30 13.56
C SER A 89 0.17 7.26 12.47
N PHE A 90 -0.61 6.76 11.50
CA PHE A 90 -0.96 7.46 10.28
C PHE A 90 -1.89 8.65 10.48
N ILE A 91 -2.99 8.49 11.24
CA ILE A 91 -3.94 9.59 11.47
C ILE A 91 -3.24 10.72 12.22
N GLN A 92 -2.48 10.38 13.26
CA GLN A 92 -1.72 11.36 14.02
C GLN A 92 -0.66 12.06 13.15
N ALA A 93 0.10 11.31 12.35
CA ALA A 93 1.12 11.87 11.46
C ALA A 93 0.51 12.82 10.42
N TYR A 94 -0.62 12.44 9.81
CA TYR A 94 -1.35 13.28 8.86
C TYR A 94 -1.87 14.56 9.51
N LYS A 95 -2.52 14.45 10.68
CA LYS A 95 -3.01 15.62 11.45
C LYS A 95 -1.89 16.60 11.83
N LEU A 96 -0.69 16.10 12.11
CA LEU A 96 0.47 16.96 12.39
C LEU A 96 1.01 17.64 11.13
N SER A 97 0.98 16.98 9.97
CA SER A 97 1.56 17.48 8.72
C SER A 97 0.65 18.43 7.94
N VAL A 98 -0.67 18.19 7.92
CA VAL A 98 -1.64 18.96 7.10
C VAL A 98 -1.59 20.47 7.33
N PRO A 99 -1.55 21.00 8.58
CA PRO A 99 -1.47 22.44 8.79
C PRO A 99 -0.22 23.07 8.16
N VAL A 100 0.92 22.37 8.20
CA VAL A 100 2.19 22.83 7.64
C VAL A 100 2.12 22.85 6.11
N TRP A 101 1.62 21.78 5.49
CA TRP A 101 1.45 21.72 4.04
C TRP A 101 0.47 22.78 3.52
N ARG A 102 -0.68 22.93 4.17
CA ARG A 102 -1.68 23.94 3.79
C ARG A 102 -1.17 25.37 3.98
N SER A 103 -0.34 25.65 4.99
CA SER A 103 0.31 26.97 5.12
C SER A 103 1.27 27.30 3.97
N LYS A 104 1.71 26.28 3.21
CA LYS A 104 2.55 26.41 2.01
C LYS A 104 1.73 26.44 0.71
N GLY A 105 0.40 26.50 0.81
CA GLY A 105 -0.50 26.54 -0.35
C GLY A 105 -0.76 25.19 -1.01
N LEU A 106 -0.37 24.08 -0.38
CA LEU A 106 -0.68 22.74 -0.89
C LEU A 106 -2.10 22.32 -0.50
N ASP A 107 -2.82 21.73 -1.44
CA ASP A 107 -4.24 21.42 -1.30
C ASP A 107 -4.49 20.03 -0.70
N TYR A 108 -4.11 19.84 0.57
CA TYR A 108 -4.40 18.60 1.31
C TYR A 108 -5.79 18.63 1.94
N GLN A 109 -6.50 17.50 1.90
CA GLN A 109 -7.71 17.31 2.70
C GLN A 109 -7.41 17.48 4.20
N ILE A 110 -8.39 17.98 4.95
CA ILE A 110 -8.21 18.16 6.41
C ILE A 110 -8.21 16.79 7.11
N GLU A 111 -9.07 15.89 6.63
CA GLU A 111 -9.23 14.55 7.17
C GLU A 111 -9.36 13.54 6.03
N ILE A 112 -8.90 12.32 6.29
CA ILE A 112 -9.06 11.16 5.42
C ILE A 112 -9.87 10.12 6.20
N PRO A 113 -10.94 9.56 5.61
CA PRO A 113 -11.71 8.51 6.27
C PRO A 113 -10.90 7.20 6.32
N PHE A 114 -10.54 6.76 7.53
CA PHE A 114 -9.96 5.44 7.77
C PHE A 114 -11.06 4.51 8.28
N ILE A 115 -11.27 3.40 7.58
CA ILE A 115 -12.40 2.49 7.80
C ILE A 115 -11.83 1.10 8.07
N ARG A 116 -12.22 0.46 9.17
CA ARG A 116 -11.89 -0.95 9.37
C ARG A 116 -12.76 -1.79 8.44
N SER A 117 -12.13 -2.66 7.66
CA SER A 117 -12.84 -3.60 6.80
C SER A 117 -13.88 -4.42 7.57
N ASP A 118 -15.07 -4.58 6.99
CA ASP A 118 -16.12 -5.42 7.55
C ASP A 118 -15.83 -6.92 7.38
N ILE A 119 -15.02 -7.29 6.38
CA ILE A 119 -14.74 -8.71 6.10
C ILE A 119 -13.88 -9.36 7.18
N THR A 120 -13.17 -8.59 8.01
CA THR A 120 -12.29 -9.08 9.10
C THR A 120 -12.79 -8.76 10.50
N LYS A 121 -14.05 -8.33 10.67
CA LYS A 121 -14.62 -8.04 12.00
C LYS A 121 -14.90 -9.27 12.85
N THR A 122 -14.91 -10.47 12.24
CA THR A 122 -15.14 -11.73 12.94
C THR A 122 -13.92 -12.63 12.86
N VAL A 123 -13.88 -13.66 13.70
CA VAL A 123 -12.80 -14.66 13.75
C VAL A 123 -12.56 -15.31 12.38
N GLU A 124 -13.65 -15.56 11.64
CA GLU A 124 -13.62 -16.12 10.30
C GLU A 124 -13.91 -15.01 9.29
N PRO A 125 -12.92 -14.59 8.48
CA PRO A 125 -13.12 -13.51 7.56
C PRO A 125 -14.10 -13.89 6.45
N SER A 126 -14.91 -12.92 6.02
CA SER A 126 -15.83 -13.10 4.89
C SER A 126 -15.04 -13.19 3.58
N LYS A 127 -15.27 -14.26 2.82
CA LYS A 127 -14.73 -14.45 1.47
C LYS A 127 -15.78 -14.24 0.40
N TYR A 128 -15.33 -13.97 -0.82
CA TYR A 128 -16.23 -13.94 -1.97
C TYR A 128 -16.78 -15.34 -2.27
N GLN A 129 -18.08 -15.40 -2.58
CA GLN A 129 -18.80 -16.62 -2.91
C GLN A 129 -19.48 -16.46 -4.27
N PRO A 130 -18.96 -17.07 -5.36
CA PRO A 130 -19.50 -16.87 -6.71
C PRO A 130 -21.00 -17.16 -6.86
N SER A 131 -21.50 -18.15 -6.12
CA SER A 131 -22.91 -18.57 -6.17
C SER A 131 -23.84 -17.71 -5.31
N ARG A 132 -23.30 -16.81 -4.48
CA ARG A 132 -24.11 -15.95 -3.61
C ARG A 132 -24.68 -14.79 -4.43
N ASN A 133 -25.95 -14.51 -4.23
CA ASN A 133 -26.55 -13.24 -4.64
C ASN A 133 -26.18 -12.18 -3.61
N TYR A 134 -25.55 -11.10 -4.07
CA TYR A 134 -25.10 -9.99 -3.24
C TYR A 134 -26.01 -8.76 -3.34
N ALA A 135 -27.29 -8.90 -3.73
CA ALA A 135 -28.25 -7.80 -3.68
C ALA A 135 -28.38 -7.19 -2.26
N ASP A 136 -28.25 -8.03 -1.22
CA ASP A 136 -28.12 -7.59 0.18
C ASP A 136 -26.65 -7.60 0.63
N ILE A 137 -26.14 -6.39 0.89
CA ILE A 137 -24.80 -6.11 1.44
C ILE A 137 -24.87 -5.43 2.80
N SER A 138 -26.00 -5.53 3.53
CA SER A 138 -26.22 -4.86 4.84
C SER A 138 -25.12 -5.10 5.87
N GLN A 139 -24.41 -6.22 5.78
CA GLN A 139 -23.28 -6.56 6.66
C GLN A 139 -21.93 -5.95 6.25
N PHE A 140 -21.84 -5.28 5.08
CA PHE A 140 -20.60 -4.72 4.52
C PHE A 140 -20.71 -3.20 4.39
N ASN A 141 -20.57 -2.49 5.51
CA ASN A 141 -20.70 -1.04 5.60
C ASN A 141 -19.66 -0.27 4.76
N SER A 142 -18.43 -0.77 4.63
CA SER A 142 -17.42 -0.23 3.69
C SER A 142 -17.94 -0.24 2.24
N ILE A 143 -18.53 -1.36 1.81
CA ILE A 143 -19.08 -1.53 0.47
C ILE A 143 -20.31 -0.64 0.27
N ILE A 144 -21.20 -0.55 1.28
CA ILE A 144 -22.38 0.33 1.23
C ILE A 144 -21.96 1.79 0.98
N GLN A 145 -21.00 2.30 1.76
CA GLN A 145 -20.49 3.67 1.60
C GLN A 145 -19.90 3.90 0.20
N LEU A 146 -19.17 2.92 -0.33
CA LEU A 146 -18.61 3.02 -1.68
C LEU A 146 -19.71 3.02 -2.76
N VAL A 147 -20.76 2.19 -2.63
CA VAL A 147 -21.91 2.22 -3.55
C VAL A 147 -22.58 3.59 -3.55
N GLU A 148 -22.78 4.21 -2.38
CA GLU A 148 -23.34 5.56 -2.28
C GLU A 148 -22.51 6.63 -2.98
N LEU A 149 -21.17 6.50 -2.95
CA LEU A 149 -20.25 7.39 -3.65
C LEU A 149 -20.29 7.16 -5.16
N LEU A 150 -20.25 5.91 -5.60
CA LEU A 150 -20.31 5.51 -7.01
C LEU A 150 -21.62 5.93 -7.68
N ASN A 151 -22.72 6.04 -6.93
CA ASN A 151 -23.98 6.60 -7.46
C ASN A 151 -23.91 8.11 -7.77
N LYS A 152 -22.83 8.80 -7.37
CA LYS A 152 -22.69 10.26 -7.48
C LYS A 152 -21.55 10.69 -8.37
N LYS A 153 -20.43 9.95 -8.39
CA LYS A 153 -19.20 10.36 -9.08
C LYS A 153 -18.27 9.19 -9.38
N PRO A 154 -17.37 9.33 -10.37
CA PRO A 154 -16.33 8.34 -10.65
C PRO A 154 -15.38 8.14 -9.47
N ILE A 155 -15.09 6.88 -9.14
CA ILE A 155 -14.15 6.46 -8.08
C ILE A 155 -13.18 5.43 -8.66
N TYR A 156 -11.88 5.65 -8.43
CA TYR A 156 -10.86 4.62 -8.60
C TYR A 156 -10.74 3.81 -7.31
N VAL A 157 -11.03 2.52 -7.39
CA VAL A 157 -10.90 1.56 -6.29
C VAL A 157 -9.54 0.89 -6.40
N LEU A 158 -8.63 1.18 -5.47
CA LEU A 158 -7.27 0.64 -5.44
C LEU A 158 -7.23 -0.57 -4.52
N ASN A 159 -6.77 -1.72 -5.02
CA ASN A 159 -6.63 -2.95 -4.24
C ASN A 159 -5.14 -3.24 -3.98
N TRP A 160 -4.75 -3.23 -2.71
CA TRP A 160 -3.39 -3.50 -2.19
C TRP A 160 -3.34 -4.85 -1.47
N GLY A 161 -4.16 -5.80 -1.89
CA GLY A 161 -4.38 -7.03 -1.15
C GLY A 161 -5.40 -7.94 -1.83
N PRO A 162 -6.02 -8.88 -1.09
CA PRO A 162 -7.05 -9.75 -1.64
C PRO A 162 -8.24 -8.97 -2.22
N LEU A 163 -8.86 -9.53 -3.27
CA LEU A 163 -9.91 -8.85 -4.04
C LEU A 163 -11.34 -9.08 -3.51
N SER A 164 -11.48 -9.59 -2.28
CA SER A 164 -12.77 -10.02 -1.70
C SER A 164 -13.82 -8.90 -1.71
N GLU A 165 -13.50 -7.71 -1.18
CA GLU A 165 -14.46 -6.60 -1.10
C GLU A 165 -14.81 -6.02 -2.48
N SER A 166 -13.83 -5.92 -3.40
CA SER A 166 -14.08 -5.47 -4.77
C SER A 166 -14.94 -6.45 -5.57
N ALA A 167 -14.75 -7.76 -5.39
CA ALA A 167 -15.59 -8.79 -6.01
C ALA A 167 -17.02 -8.77 -5.45
N ILE A 168 -17.19 -8.59 -4.13
CA ILE A 168 -18.51 -8.44 -3.50
C ILE A 168 -19.20 -7.16 -4.01
N LEU A 169 -18.48 -6.03 -4.08
CA LEU A 169 -18.97 -4.78 -4.64
C LEU A 169 -19.46 -4.97 -6.08
N LEU A 170 -18.60 -5.48 -6.98
CA LEU A 170 -18.96 -5.64 -8.39
C LEU A 170 -20.17 -6.57 -8.54
N LYS A 171 -20.17 -7.70 -7.83
CA LYS A 171 -21.28 -8.65 -7.87
C LYS A 171 -22.58 -8.04 -7.35
N HIS A 172 -22.53 -7.22 -6.30
CA HIS A 172 -23.69 -6.45 -5.83
C HIS A 172 -24.22 -5.50 -6.91
N LEU A 173 -23.33 -4.74 -7.56
CA LEU A 173 -23.73 -3.79 -8.61
C LEU A 173 -24.36 -4.49 -9.82
N LEU A 174 -23.87 -5.68 -10.18
CA LEU A 174 -24.45 -6.53 -11.22
C LEU A 174 -25.79 -7.14 -10.79
N ASP A 175 -25.87 -7.70 -9.59
CA ASP A 175 -27.09 -8.33 -9.05
C ASP A 175 -28.24 -7.34 -8.84
N THR A 176 -27.92 -6.06 -8.62
CA THR A 176 -28.89 -4.97 -8.49
C THR A 176 -29.09 -4.17 -9.78
N ASN A 177 -28.36 -4.51 -10.86
CA ASN A 177 -28.34 -3.78 -12.12
C ASN A 177 -28.08 -2.27 -11.94
N ASN A 178 -27.19 -1.91 -11.02
CA ASN A 178 -26.86 -0.52 -10.73
C ASN A 178 -25.85 0.04 -11.76
N GLN A 179 -26.38 0.38 -12.94
CA GLN A 179 -25.60 0.90 -14.08
C GLN A 179 -24.88 2.22 -13.79
N VAL A 180 -25.44 3.09 -12.94
CA VAL A 180 -24.80 4.38 -12.59
C VAL A 180 -23.50 4.12 -11.84
N ALA A 181 -23.56 3.26 -10.83
CA ALA A 181 -22.37 2.92 -10.05
C ALA A 181 -21.34 2.13 -10.87
N LEU A 182 -21.78 1.21 -11.75
CA LEU A 182 -20.86 0.48 -12.65
C LEU A 182 -20.06 1.43 -13.56
N ASN A 183 -20.72 2.40 -14.18
CA ASN A 183 -20.04 3.37 -15.06
C ASN A 183 -19.04 4.27 -14.33
N ASN A 184 -19.25 4.46 -13.02
CA ASN A 184 -18.39 5.27 -12.16
C ASN A 184 -17.29 4.45 -11.48
N LEU A 185 -17.27 3.13 -11.65
CA LEU A 185 -16.31 2.24 -11.00
C LEU A 185 -15.15 1.91 -11.94
N THR A 186 -13.93 2.23 -11.50
CA THR A 186 -12.70 1.67 -12.08
C THR A 186 -11.92 0.99 -10.97
N ILE A 187 -11.67 -0.31 -11.08
CA ILE A 187 -10.87 -1.07 -10.12
C ILE A 187 -9.42 -1.15 -10.63
N ILE A 188 -8.44 -0.91 -9.77
CA ILE A 188 -7.00 -1.03 -10.07
C ILE A 188 -6.38 -1.96 -9.03
N SER A 189 -5.79 -3.08 -9.44
CA SER A 189 -5.22 -4.08 -8.52
C SER A 189 -3.71 -4.26 -8.63
N HIS A 190 -3.07 -4.33 -7.46
CA HIS A 190 -1.72 -4.82 -7.24
C HIS A 190 -1.77 -5.95 -6.19
N TRP A 191 -1.13 -7.10 -6.35
CA TRP A 191 -0.55 -7.71 -7.52
C TRP A 191 -1.25 -9.07 -7.69
N THR A 192 -2.18 -9.21 -8.65
CA THR A 192 -3.03 -10.43 -8.76
C THR A 192 -2.76 -11.28 -9.98
N LYS A 193 -1.97 -10.78 -10.93
CA LYS A 193 -1.53 -11.52 -12.11
C LYS A 193 -0.11 -11.10 -12.49
N SER A 194 0.76 -12.05 -12.81
CA SER A 194 2.07 -11.76 -13.39
C SER A 194 2.64 -12.95 -14.10
N ALA A 195 3.17 -12.71 -15.29
CA ALA A 195 3.97 -13.66 -16.02
C ALA A 195 5.48 -13.46 -15.81
N THR A 196 5.91 -12.35 -15.17
CA THR A 196 7.33 -11.97 -15.07
C THR A 196 7.97 -12.13 -13.69
N ALA A 197 7.20 -12.34 -12.61
CA ALA A 197 7.73 -12.40 -11.26
C ALA A 197 7.21 -13.60 -10.41
N GLN A 198 6.28 -13.41 -9.46
CA GLN A 198 5.80 -14.50 -8.59
C GLN A 198 5.01 -15.57 -9.36
N GLY A 199 4.22 -15.14 -10.35
CA GLY A 199 3.58 -16.03 -11.29
C GLY A 199 4.53 -16.42 -12.44
N THR A 200 3.98 -17.11 -13.43
CA THR A 200 4.69 -17.55 -14.64
C THR A 200 3.78 -17.37 -15.84
N ILE A 201 4.31 -17.48 -17.07
CA ILE A 201 3.49 -17.44 -18.29
C ILE A 201 2.38 -18.50 -18.22
N GLU A 202 2.68 -19.70 -17.72
CA GLU A 202 1.73 -20.81 -17.63
C GLU A 202 0.76 -20.68 -16.45
N LYS A 203 1.17 -19.99 -15.38
CA LYS A 203 0.38 -19.79 -14.16
C LYS A 203 0.47 -18.34 -13.68
N PRO A 204 -0.12 -17.39 -14.42
CA PRO A 204 0.07 -15.97 -14.12
C PRO A 204 -0.66 -15.53 -12.84
N PHE A 205 -1.72 -16.23 -12.45
CA PHE A 205 -2.49 -15.96 -11.23
C PHE A 205 -1.88 -16.57 -9.96
N HIS A 206 -0.71 -17.20 -10.04
CA HIS A 206 -0.06 -17.84 -8.91
C HIS A 206 0.68 -16.83 -8.02
N VAL A 207 0.00 -15.74 -7.70
CA VAL A 207 0.48 -14.57 -6.95
C VAL A 207 -0.24 -14.50 -5.60
N ALA A 208 0.38 -13.92 -4.57
CA ALA A 208 -0.11 -13.90 -3.20
C ALA A 208 -1.53 -13.33 -3.07
N ASN A 209 -1.77 -12.11 -3.56
CA ASN A 209 -3.04 -11.40 -3.41
C ASN A 209 -4.18 -12.13 -4.15
N CYS A 210 -3.89 -12.76 -5.30
CA CYS A 210 -4.87 -13.59 -5.99
C CYS A 210 -5.18 -14.89 -5.23
N ARG A 211 -4.18 -15.56 -4.64
CA ARG A 211 -4.38 -16.85 -3.95
C ARG A 211 -5.17 -16.72 -2.64
N ASP A 212 -5.08 -15.59 -1.95
CA ASP A 212 -5.78 -15.38 -0.68
C ASP A 212 -7.32 -15.41 -0.84
N ASP A 213 -7.84 -14.95 -1.99
CA ASP A 213 -9.20 -15.22 -2.48
C ASP A 213 -9.22 -15.49 -4.00
N PHE A 214 -8.84 -16.71 -4.38
CA PHE A 214 -8.76 -17.08 -5.80
C PHE A 214 -10.11 -16.92 -6.54
N LYS A 215 -11.23 -17.11 -5.84
CA LYS A 215 -12.56 -16.97 -6.45
C LYS A 215 -12.89 -15.51 -6.73
N ALA A 216 -12.58 -14.60 -5.80
CA ALA A 216 -12.73 -13.17 -6.02
C ALA A 216 -11.85 -12.69 -7.17
N CYS A 217 -10.59 -13.12 -7.17
CA CYS A 217 -9.60 -12.78 -8.20
C CYS A 217 -10.08 -13.20 -9.59
N MET A 218 -10.41 -14.48 -9.77
CA MET A 218 -10.89 -14.98 -11.06
C MET A 218 -12.18 -14.29 -11.51
N PHE A 219 -13.13 -14.06 -10.60
CA PHE A 219 -14.37 -13.37 -10.93
C PHE A 219 -14.15 -11.97 -11.52
N LEU A 220 -13.29 -11.14 -10.92
CA LEU A 220 -13.02 -9.80 -11.45
C LEU A 220 -12.33 -9.83 -12.82
N HIS A 221 -11.34 -10.71 -13.00
CA HIS A 221 -10.65 -10.90 -14.28
C HIS A 221 -11.59 -11.40 -15.38
N GLU A 222 -12.43 -12.39 -15.09
CA GLU A 222 -13.36 -12.98 -16.05
C GLU A 222 -14.51 -12.02 -16.40
N GLU A 223 -15.06 -11.32 -15.41
CA GLU A 223 -16.15 -10.38 -15.62
C GLU A 223 -15.70 -9.14 -16.41
N ALA A 224 -14.54 -8.57 -16.11
CA ALA A 224 -14.01 -7.43 -16.86
C ALA A 224 -13.73 -7.78 -18.33
N LEU A 225 -13.24 -9.00 -18.59
CA LEU A 225 -13.01 -9.49 -19.96
C LEU A 225 -14.31 -9.74 -20.72
N ALA A 226 -15.35 -10.23 -20.04
CA ALA A 226 -16.62 -10.59 -20.65
C ALA A 226 -17.59 -9.40 -20.79
N ASN A 227 -17.47 -8.38 -19.93
CA ASN A 227 -18.45 -7.32 -19.77
C ASN A 227 -17.80 -5.93 -19.90
N PRO A 228 -17.92 -5.25 -21.07
CA PRO A 228 -17.22 -4.00 -21.35
C PRO A 228 -17.55 -2.81 -20.43
N ILE A 229 -18.59 -2.89 -19.60
CA ILE A 229 -18.89 -1.84 -18.61
C ILE A 229 -17.98 -1.95 -17.38
N VAL A 230 -17.43 -3.13 -17.12
CA VAL A 230 -16.60 -3.41 -15.95
C VAL A 230 -15.17 -3.03 -16.26
N LYS A 231 -14.69 -1.97 -15.62
CA LYS A 231 -13.33 -1.49 -15.76
C LYS A 231 -12.44 -2.03 -14.65
N PHE A 232 -11.47 -2.84 -15.04
CA PHE A 232 -10.52 -3.46 -14.14
C PHE A 232 -9.11 -3.42 -14.73
N ILE A 233 -8.19 -2.76 -14.04
CA ILE A 233 -6.79 -2.60 -14.44
C ILE A 233 -5.93 -3.43 -13.50
N GLU A 234 -5.27 -4.45 -14.04
CA GLU A 234 -4.27 -5.23 -13.29
C GLU A 234 -2.86 -4.72 -13.59
N ILE A 235 -2.17 -4.24 -12.56
CA ILE A 235 -0.86 -3.59 -12.74
C ILE A 235 0.34 -4.54 -12.56
N GLY A 236 0.09 -5.81 -12.24
CA GLY A 236 1.13 -6.81 -12.06
C GLY A 236 2.14 -6.42 -10.99
N PRO A 237 3.43 -6.77 -11.16
CA PRO A 237 4.48 -6.46 -10.20
C PRO A 237 5.05 -5.05 -10.41
N ALA A 238 4.34 -4.13 -11.07
CA ALA A 238 4.82 -2.79 -11.40
C ALA A 238 5.34 -2.02 -10.17
N GLY A 239 4.71 -2.22 -9.01
CA GLY A 239 5.17 -1.72 -7.73
C GLY A 239 6.54 -2.24 -7.32
N GLN A 240 6.63 -3.55 -7.10
CA GLN A 240 7.84 -4.19 -6.61
C GLN A 240 8.98 -4.12 -7.63
N SER A 241 8.71 -4.56 -8.85
CA SER A 241 9.71 -4.71 -9.92
C SER A 241 10.01 -3.40 -10.63
N GLY A 242 9.06 -2.45 -10.63
CA GLY A 242 9.23 -1.12 -11.19
C GLY A 242 9.67 -0.14 -10.13
N ILE A 243 8.77 0.32 -9.27
CA ILE A 243 9.04 1.41 -8.31
C ILE A 243 10.17 1.04 -7.34
N VAL A 244 9.99 -0.02 -6.55
CA VAL A 244 10.95 -0.37 -5.46
C VAL A 244 12.32 -0.71 -6.05
N ASN A 245 12.38 -1.55 -7.08
CA ASN A 245 13.64 -1.88 -7.74
C ASN A 245 14.26 -0.66 -8.45
N GLY A 246 13.44 0.17 -9.11
CA GLY A 246 13.83 1.37 -9.85
C GLY A 246 14.31 2.52 -8.98
N SER A 247 13.95 2.56 -7.70
CA SER A 247 14.54 3.45 -6.69
C SER A 247 16.00 3.10 -6.35
N VAL A 248 16.75 2.48 -7.28
CA VAL A 248 18.20 2.21 -7.16
C VAL A 248 18.95 3.50 -6.85
N LYS A 249 19.88 3.40 -5.90
CA LYS A 249 20.57 4.54 -5.24
C LYS A 249 19.67 5.37 -4.32
N PHE A 250 18.74 4.72 -3.64
CA PHE A 250 18.23 5.22 -2.37
C PHE A 250 19.39 5.33 -1.37
N ASN A 251 20.21 6.37 -1.51
CA ASN A 251 21.20 6.76 -0.54
C ASN A 251 20.39 7.30 0.62
N ASN A 252 20.50 6.69 1.81
CA ASN A 252 19.89 7.15 3.07
C ASN A 252 19.41 8.60 2.96
N TYR A 253 18.09 8.79 2.89
CA TYR A 253 17.47 10.09 2.68
C TYR A 253 17.06 10.64 4.06
N PRO A 254 17.98 11.29 4.82
CA PRO A 254 17.67 11.79 6.17
C PRO A 254 16.52 12.79 6.18
N ILE A 255 16.16 13.34 5.02
CA ILE A 255 15.03 14.24 4.83
C ILE A 255 13.69 13.61 5.24
N PHE A 256 13.58 12.27 5.19
CA PHE A 256 12.38 11.59 5.66
C PHE A 256 12.27 11.57 7.19
N GLU A 257 13.37 11.67 7.94
CA GLU A 257 13.34 11.75 9.41
C GLU A 257 12.68 13.03 9.93
N ASN A 258 12.66 14.07 9.09
CA ASN A 258 12.26 15.41 9.50
C ASN A 258 10.74 15.61 9.58
N SER A 259 9.93 14.64 9.13
CA SER A 259 8.47 14.73 9.23
C SER A 259 7.87 13.42 9.74
N PRO A 260 6.72 13.45 10.44
CA PRO A 260 6.14 12.24 11.02
C PRO A 260 5.68 11.22 9.95
N LEU A 261 5.19 11.69 8.80
CA LEU A 261 4.84 10.78 7.68
C LEU A 261 6.06 10.31 6.91
N GLY A 262 7.08 11.15 6.75
CA GLY A 262 8.37 10.74 6.20
C GLY A 262 8.99 9.61 7.02
N GLN A 263 8.95 9.70 8.35
CA GLN A 263 9.46 8.66 9.24
C GLN A 263 8.73 7.34 9.04
N ILE A 264 7.39 7.34 8.97
CA ILE A 264 6.62 6.11 8.74
C ILE A 264 6.96 5.51 7.36
N PHE A 265 6.92 6.31 6.29
CA PHE A 265 7.26 5.86 4.94
C PHE A 265 8.65 5.21 4.91
N TYR A 266 9.62 5.86 5.54
CA TYR A 266 11.03 5.49 5.49
C TYR A 266 11.36 4.27 6.35
N HIS A 267 10.68 4.08 7.48
CA HIS A 267 11.08 3.09 8.51
C HIS A 267 10.20 1.86 8.62
N ALA A 268 9.06 1.82 7.92
CA ALA A 268 8.05 0.78 8.12
C ALA A 268 8.48 -0.62 7.69
N LYS A 269 8.94 -0.76 6.43
CA LYS A 269 9.38 -2.02 5.84
C LYS A 269 10.39 -1.75 4.75
N PHE A 270 11.38 -2.63 4.62
CA PHE A 270 12.36 -2.55 3.56
C PHE A 270 12.29 -3.77 2.64
N PHE A 271 12.57 -3.53 1.37
CA PHE A 271 12.91 -4.56 0.39
C PHE A 271 14.25 -4.17 -0.24
N HIS A 272 15.27 -4.99 -0.02
CA HIS A 272 16.65 -4.70 -0.45
C HIS A 272 17.15 -3.30 -0.02
N ARG A 273 16.88 -2.91 1.25
CA ARG A 273 17.25 -1.60 1.83
C ARG A 273 16.58 -0.40 1.16
N LYS A 274 15.36 -0.56 0.68
CA LYS A 274 14.49 0.54 0.24
C LYS A 274 13.09 0.40 0.85
N PRO A 275 12.38 1.49 1.15
CA PRO A 275 10.97 1.43 1.53
C PRO A 275 10.16 0.62 0.54
N ASP A 276 9.43 -0.38 1.03
CA ASP A 276 8.63 -1.26 0.18
C ASP A 276 7.26 -0.64 -0.10
N GLN A 277 7.21 0.25 -1.09
CA GLN A 277 5.98 0.94 -1.52
C GLN A 277 5.39 0.30 -2.78
N SER A 278 5.41 -1.02 -2.89
CA SER A 278 4.99 -1.71 -4.11
C SER A 278 3.53 -1.40 -4.47
N ASP A 279 2.62 -1.47 -3.51
CA ASP A 279 1.19 -1.16 -3.73
C ASP A 279 0.92 0.30 -4.14
N ALA A 280 1.87 1.21 -3.91
CA ALA A 280 1.74 2.60 -4.32
C ALA A 280 1.62 2.76 -5.84
N ALA A 281 2.04 1.78 -6.64
CA ALA A 281 1.92 1.83 -8.09
C ALA A 281 0.47 2.03 -8.56
N THR A 282 -0.54 1.59 -7.78
CA THR A 282 -1.96 1.77 -8.16
C THR A 282 -2.38 3.25 -8.18
N PHE A 283 -1.81 4.10 -7.31
CA PHE A 283 -2.10 5.54 -7.32
C PHE A 283 -1.10 6.34 -8.13
N TRP A 284 0.17 5.90 -8.24
CA TRP A 284 1.14 6.54 -9.13
C TRP A 284 0.70 6.46 -10.59
N LEU A 285 -0.02 5.41 -10.98
CA LEU A 285 -0.69 5.27 -12.27
C LEU A 285 -1.61 6.44 -12.64
N LEU A 286 -2.14 7.13 -11.62
CA LEU A 286 -3.05 8.27 -11.75
C LEU A 286 -2.31 9.62 -11.74
N THR A 287 -0.99 9.58 -11.91
CA THR A 287 -0.10 10.75 -11.96
C THR A 287 0.69 10.77 -13.26
N GLU A 288 1.64 11.71 -13.37
CA GLU A 288 2.55 11.82 -14.51
C GLU A 288 3.86 11.04 -14.34
N LEU A 289 4.06 10.34 -13.21
CA LEU A 289 5.29 9.59 -12.91
C LEU A 289 5.08 8.08 -13.10
N GLY A 290 5.87 7.48 -13.98
CA GLY A 290 5.85 6.06 -14.28
C GLY A 290 4.93 5.69 -15.45
N ALA A 291 4.25 4.55 -15.34
CA ALA A 291 3.19 4.20 -16.27
C ALA A 291 1.91 4.99 -15.94
N ASN A 292 1.04 5.17 -16.94
CA ASN A 292 -0.26 5.83 -16.76
C ASN A 292 -1.42 4.93 -17.23
N LEU A 293 -2.67 5.39 -17.09
CA LEU A 293 -3.86 4.62 -17.46
C LEU A 293 -3.85 4.13 -18.92
N ASP A 294 -3.29 4.90 -19.87
CA ASP A 294 -3.23 4.52 -21.29
C ASP A 294 -2.26 3.37 -21.58
N ASP A 295 -1.41 3.02 -20.61
CA ASP A 295 -0.46 1.92 -20.72
C ASP A 295 -1.06 0.55 -20.39
N TYR A 296 -2.31 0.52 -19.91
CA TYR A 296 -3.00 -0.69 -19.50
C TYR A 296 -4.29 -0.90 -20.28
N GLN A 297 -4.71 -2.16 -20.36
CA GLN A 297 -6.09 -2.48 -20.69
C GLN A 297 -6.92 -2.42 -19.41
N ASP A 298 -8.18 -2.00 -19.53
CA ASP A 298 -9.15 -1.94 -18.44
C ASP A 298 -10.09 -3.16 -18.41
N ASP A 299 -9.71 -4.27 -19.04
CA ASP A 299 -10.45 -5.53 -19.13
C ASP A 299 -9.89 -6.64 -18.20
N GLY A 300 -9.00 -6.29 -17.27
CA GLY A 300 -8.28 -7.22 -16.38
C GLY A 300 -7.14 -7.98 -17.07
N SER A 301 -6.93 -7.82 -18.38
CA SER A 301 -5.83 -8.48 -19.07
C SER A 301 -4.48 -7.84 -18.72
N LEU A 302 -3.46 -8.69 -18.67
CA LEU A 302 -2.07 -8.25 -18.53
C LEU A 302 -1.21 -9.26 -19.28
N THR A 303 -0.73 -8.85 -20.45
CA THR A 303 0.17 -9.67 -21.27
C THR A 303 1.60 -9.55 -20.75
N PHE A 304 2.44 -10.53 -21.05
CA PHE A 304 3.86 -10.52 -20.67
C PHE A 304 4.61 -9.28 -21.20
N GLU A 305 4.33 -8.85 -22.43
CA GLU A 305 5.00 -7.67 -23.00
C GLU A 305 4.46 -6.35 -22.43
N ASN A 306 3.15 -6.26 -22.15
CA ASN A 306 2.59 -5.10 -21.46
C ASN A 306 3.19 -4.99 -20.05
N GLU A 307 3.21 -6.08 -19.30
CA GLU A 307 3.81 -6.16 -17.95
C GLU A 307 5.27 -5.68 -17.93
N LYS A 308 6.10 -6.15 -18.87
CA LYS A 308 7.50 -5.69 -18.98
C LYS A 308 7.60 -4.20 -19.31
N THR A 309 6.72 -3.71 -20.18
CA THR A 309 6.72 -2.31 -20.60
C THR A 309 6.39 -1.38 -19.44
N VAL A 310 5.33 -1.69 -18.69
CA VAL A 310 4.89 -0.86 -17.55
C VAL A 310 5.85 -0.93 -16.38
N VAL A 311 6.40 -2.13 -16.08
CA VAL A 311 7.47 -2.30 -15.08
C VAL A 311 8.67 -1.43 -15.44
N LYS A 312 9.08 -1.40 -16.72
CA LYS A 312 10.22 -0.58 -17.18
C LYS A 312 9.96 0.92 -16.99
N LYS A 313 8.74 1.41 -17.27
CA LYS A 313 8.38 2.81 -17.07
C LYS A 313 8.48 3.22 -15.61
N PHE A 314 7.86 2.46 -14.70
CA PHE A 314 8.01 2.71 -13.26
C PHE A 314 9.45 2.55 -12.78
N TYR A 315 10.22 1.62 -13.34
CA TYR A 315 11.63 1.47 -13.01
C TYR A 315 12.44 2.73 -13.36
N GLN A 316 12.18 3.33 -14.52
CA GLN A 316 12.86 4.55 -14.97
C GLN A 316 12.54 5.75 -14.07
N ASP A 317 11.30 5.84 -13.59
CA ASP A 317 10.83 6.96 -12.75
C ASP A 317 10.93 6.68 -11.25
N GLY A 318 11.37 5.49 -10.84
CA GLY A 318 11.47 5.11 -9.43
C GLY A 318 12.33 6.04 -8.58
N LYS A 319 13.32 6.73 -9.19
CA LYS A 319 14.09 7.80 -8.53
C LYS A 319 13.26 9.08 -8.37
N ALA A 320 12.57 9.52 -9.41
CA ALA A 320 11.74 10.72 -9.39
C ALA A 320 10.58 10.59 -8.41
N ILE A 321 9.96 9.40 -8.31
CA ILE A 321 8.93 9.06 -7.33
C ILE A 321 9.45 9.29 -5.89
N ILE A 322 10.64 8.78 -5.57
CA ILE A 322 11.25 8.99 -4.26
C ILE A 322 11.55 10.48 -4.02
N GLU A 323 12.08 11.18 -5.02
CA GLU A 323 12.40 12.60 -4.90
C GLU A 323 11.15 13.45 -4.65
N GLU A 324 10.03 13.12 -5.29
CA GLU A 324 8.72 13.74 -5.01
C GLU A 324 8.31 13.51 -3.56
N LEU A 325 8.38 12.27 -3.06
CA LEU A 325 8.06 11.95 -1.67
C LEU A 325 8.97 12.70 -0.68
N ALA A 326 10.26 12.81 -0.99
CA ALA A 326 11.23 13.55 -0.19
C ALA A 326 10.89 15.05 -0.13
N VAL A 327 10.48 15.66 -1.25
CA VAL A 327 10.02 17.05 -1.30
C VAL A 327 8.79 17.25 -0.42
N LYS A 328 7.82 16.33 -0.45
CA LYS A 328 6.62 16.40 0.39
C LYS A 328 6.95 16.23 1.87
N SER A 329 7.85 15.31 2.22
CA SER A 329 8.35 15.15 3.60
C SER A 329 9.02 16.43 4.10
N GLU A 330 9.94 17.00 3.32
CA GLU A 330 10.63 18.24 3.68
C GLU A 330 9.67 19.43 3.81
N ALA A 331 8.63 19.48 2.98
CA ALA A 331 7.60 20.49 3.09
C ALA A 331 6.88 20.44 4.44
N ALA A 332 6.79 19.26 5.08
CA ALA A 332 6.21 19.05 6.41
C ALA A 332 7.23 19.08 7.56
N LYS A 333 8.50 19.48 7.37
CA LYS A 333 9.53 19.37 8.42
C LYS A 333 9.28 20.11 9.75
N GLN A 334 8.31 21.03 9.75
CA GLN A 334 7.90 21.77 10.95
C GLN A 334 6.85 21.00 11.77
N ALA A 335 6.25 19.96 11.18
CA ALA A 335 5.40 19.04 11.91
C ALA A 335 6.25 18.27 12.91
N LYS A 336 5.69 18.02 14.10
CA LYS A 336 6.41 17.30 15.15
C LYS A 336 6.63 15.85 14.72
N SER A 337 7.88 15.47 14.44
CA SER A 337 8.28 14.07 14.26
C SER A 337 8.01 13.22 15.49
N PHE A 338 7.81 11.91 15.28
CA PHE A 338 7.77 10.94 16.35
C PHE A 338 9.16 10.69 16.92
N SER A 339 9.20 10.21 18.18
CA SER A 339 10.46 9.75 18.75
C SER A 339 10.92 8.46 18.07
N LYS A 340 12.24 8.26 17.98
CA LYS A 340 12.81 7.01 17.46
C LYS A 340 12.31 5.77 18.19
N ARG A 341 12.07 5.89 19.50
CA ARG A 341 11.48 4.81 20.32
C ARG A 341 10.07 4.43 19.88
N GLN A 342 9.22 5.41 19.50
CA GLN A 342 7.87 5.13 18.98
C GLN A 342 7.93 4.40 17.64
N ILE A 343 8.72 4.92 16.69
CA ILE A 343 8.95 4.26 15.39
C ILE A 343 9.51 2.84 15.59
N SER A 344 10.44 2.68 16.53
CA SER A 344 11.00 1.37 16.88
C SER A 344 9.98 0.41 17.49
N ASP A 345 9.07 0.89 18.32
CA ASP A 345 8.05 0.03 18.91
C ASP A 345 7.07 -0.51 17.86
N TRP A 346 6.70 0.34 16.89
CA TRP A 346 5.81 -0.02 15.79
C TRP A 346 6.45 -0.99 14.81
N PHE A 347 7.67 -0.70 14.35
CA PHE A 347 8.22 -1.37 13.17
C PHE A 347 9.29 -2.41 13.48
N SER A 348 9.75 -2.56 14.73
CA SER A 348 10.74 -3.60 15.03
C SER A 348 10.09 -4.96 15.28
N TYR A 349 10.45 -5.95 14.48
CA TYR A 349 10.01 -7.33 14.63
C TYR A 349 11.14 -8.31 14.31
N LEU A 350 11.04 -9.52 14.87
CA LEU A 350 11.88 -10.66 14.50
C LEU A 350 11.02 -11.91 14.44
N TYR A 351 11.30 -12.78 13.48
CA TYR A 351 10.52 -13.99 13.26
C TYR A 351 11.37 -15.11 12.67
N ILE A 352 10.87 -16.34 12.77
CA ILE A 352 11.51 -17.50 12.13
C ILE A 352 10.86 -17.73 10.77
N LYS A 353 11.70 -17.93 9.75
CA LYS A 353 11.30 -18.37 8.43
C LYS A 353 12.23 -19.49 7.98
N LYS A 354 11.71 -20.72 7.96
CA LYS A 354 12.50 -21.93 7.70
C LYS A 354 13.66 -22.04 8.69
N ASP A 355 14.91 -22.05 8.21
CA ASP A 355 16.15 -22.18 8.96
C ASP A 355 16.80 -20.83 9.32
N LYS A 356 16.04 -19.73 9.22
CA LYS A 356 16.51 -18.36 9.40
C LYS A 356 15.69 -17.58 10.41
N ILE A 357 16.36 -16.72 11.15
CA ILE A 357 15.73 -15.62 11.87
C ILE A 357 15.81 -14.41 10.94
N GLU A 358 14.65 -13.87 10.58
CA GLU A 358 14.53 -12.60 9.87
C GLU A 358 14.14 -11.53 10.89
N LEU A 359 14.76 -10.36 10.81
CA LEU A 359 14.42 -9.24 11.67
C LEU A 359 14.44 -7.93 10.91
N HIS A 360 13.60 -7.01 11.36
CA HIS A 360 13.51 -5.65 10.85
C HIS A 360 13.91 -4.65 11.94
N LEU A 361 14.75 -3.70 11.57
CA LEU A 361 15.25 -2.63 12.43
C LEU A 361 15.00 -1.26 11.77
N PRO A 362 14.12 -0.41 12.30
CA PRO A 362 13.97 0.95 11.77
C PRO A 362 15.17 1.84 12.10
N TYR A 363 15.93 1.52 13.14
CA TYR A 363 17.19 2.19 13.49
C TYR A 363 18.27 1.19 13.83
N ASP A 364 19.51 1.67 13.89
CA ASP A 364 20.64 0.86 14.34
C ASP A 364 20.34 0.25 15.72
N GLY A 365 20.71 -1.01 15.89
CA GLY A 365 20.32 -1.82 17.03
C GLY A 365 21.29 -2.96 17.31
N GLN A 366 20.89 -3.84 18.22
CA GLN A 366 21.67 -5.00 18.62
C GLN A 366 20.83 -6.26 18.51
N PHE A 367 21.44 -7.32 18.01
CA PHE A 367 20.86 -8.65 17.98
C PHE A 367 21.68 -9.63 18.81
N LYS A 368 21.00 -10.51 19.53
CA LYS A 368 21.61 -11.64 20.24
C LYS A 368 20.82 -12.91 19.98
N LEU A 369 21.53 -13.99 19.63
CA LEU A 369 21.01 -15.35 19.69
C LEU A 369 21.67 -16.04 20.88
N MET A 370 20.87 -16.61 21.78
CA MET A 370 21.35 -17.25 23.00
C MET A 370 20.70 -18.61 23.17
N THR A 371 21.35 -19.52 23.88
CA THR A 371 20.69 -20.71 24.45
C THR A 371 19.64 -20.30 25.50
N GLN A 372 18.71 -21.17 25.87
CA GLN A 372 17.78 -20.93 26.99
C GLN A 372 18.48 -20.60 28.32
N GLN A 373 19.70 -21.13 28.53
CA GLN A 373 20.51 -20.83 29.71
C GLN A 373 21.23 -19.47 29.62
N GLY A 374 20.96 -18.68 28.58
CA GLY A 374 21.53 -17.33 28.39
C GLY A 374 22.94 -17.31 27.83
N ARG A 375 23.52 -18.46 27.44
CA ARG A 375 24.83 -18.49 26.76
C ARG A 375 24.70 -17.89 25.35
N PRO A 376 25.47 -16.85 25.00
CA PRO A 376 25.42 -16.25 23.67
C PRO A 376 26.01 -17.17 22.61
N LEU A 377 25.34 -17.23 21.47
CA LEU A 377 25.74 -17.93 20.25
C LEU A 377 26.09 -16.95 19.14
N ILE A 378 25.29 -15.88 19.02
CA ILE A 378 25.51 -14.74 18.12
C ILE A 378 25.30 -13.46 18.92
N ALA A 379 26.14 -12.47 18.69
CA ALA A 379 25.93 -11.09 19.13
C ALA A 379 26.43 -10.16 18.02
N ALA A 380 25.60 -9.22 17.59
CA ALA A 380 25.93 -8.29 16.52
C ALA A 380 25.32 -6.91 16.79
N ASP A 381 26.10 -5.86 16.51
CA ASP A 381 25.57 -4.52 16.28
C ASP A 381 25.14 -4.44 14.82
N LEU A 382 23.91 -3.99 14.60
CA LEU A 382 23.26 -4.00 13.30
C LEU A 382 22.89 -2.58 12.91
N ASN A 383 23.12 -2.23 11.65
CA ASN A 383 22.55 -1.00 11.08
C ASN A 383 21.04 -1.18 10.86
N TYR A 384 20.30 -0.10 10.63
CA TYR A 384 18.88 -0.19 10.24
C TYR A 384 18.66 -1.03 8.96
N GLY A 385 17.45 -1.57 8.80
CA GLY A 385 16.99 -2.40 7.68
C GLY A 385 16.72 -3.86 8.08
N ASP A 386 16.59 -4.73 7.08
CA ASP A 386 16.35 -6.15 7.29
C ASP A 386 17.65 -6.94 7.43
N HIS A 387 17.65 -7.89 8.37
CA HIS A 387 18.77 -8.80 8.62
C HIS A 387 18.31 -10.24 8.73
N TYR A 388 19.24 -11.15 8.42
CA TYR A 388 18.97 -12.59 8.34
C TYR A 388 20.09 -13.35 9.04
N PHE A 389 19.73 -14.26 9.94
CA PHE A 389 20.68 -15.11 10.66
C PHE A 389 20.30 -16.58 10.48
N GLU A 390 21.18 -17.37 9.88
CA GLU A 390 20.97 -18.81 9.74
C GLU A 390 21.32 -19.51 11.06
N PHE A 391 20.45 -20.41 11.51
CA PHE A 391 20.66 -21.15 12.77
C PHE A 391 20.69 -22.68 12.62
N LYS A 392 20.57 -23.21 11.39
CA LYS A 392 20.66 -24.66 11.09
C LYS A 392 21.91 -25.37 11.61
N HIS A 393 22.97 -24.62 11.91
CA HIS A 393 24.25 -25.18 12.38
C HIS A 393 24.34 -25.31 13.90
N TYR A 394 23.31 -24.90 14.65
CA TYR A 394 23.29 -25.03 16.10
C TYR A 394 22.52 -26.31 16.50
N PRO A 395 23.20 -27.37 16.96
CA PRO A 395 22.63 -28.72 17.12
C PRO A 395 21.76 -28.88 18.38
N TYR A 396 21.15 -27.81 18.88
CA TYR A 396 20.43 -27.82 20.15
C TYR A 396 19.03 -27.23 19.99
N SER A 397 18.03 -28.00 20.42
CA SER A 397 16.68 -27.53 20.67
C SER A 397 16.69 -26.44 21.74
N ASP A 398 15.99 -25.34 21.46
CA ASP A 398 15.71 -24.20 22.33
C ASP A 398 16.73 -23.04 22.35
N PHE A 399 16.44 -22.01 21.54
CA PHE A 399 17.15 -20.72 21.54
C PHE A 399 16.24 -19.56 21.96
N ILE A 400 16.87 -18.45 22.35
CA ILE A 400 16.23 -17.15 22.54
C ILE A 400 16.92 -16.17 21.60
N ALA A 401 16.14 -15.60 20.68
CA ALA A 401 16.56 -14.46 19.89
C ALA A 401 16.09 -13.17 20.59
N GLU A 402 16.99 -12.19 20.74
CA GLU A 402 16.73 -10.90 21.36
C GLU A 402 17.14 -9.78 20.41
N LEU A 403 16.22 -8.86 20.15
CA LEU A 403 16.44 -7.64 19.37
C LEU A 403 16.31 -6.43 20.30
N LYS A 404 17.29 -5.53 20.25
CA LYS A 404 17.29 -4.25 20.99
C LYS A 404 17.48 -3.07 20.07
N VAL A 405 16.60 -2.08 20.18
CA VAL A 405 16.65 -0.86 19.37
C VAL A 405 15.94 0.27 20.10
N GLU A 406 16.60 1.41 20.26
CA GLU A 406 16.04 2.62 20.88
C GLU A 406 15.34 2.37 22.25
N GLY A 407 15.92 1.47 23.06
CA GLY A 407 15.40 1.09 24.38
C GLY A 407 14.24 0.09 24.37
N ILE A 408 13.77 -0.36 23.19
CA ILE A 408 12.83 -1.47 23.03
C ILE A 408 13.61 -2.79 23.02
N THR A 409 13.08 -3.82 23.67
CA THR A 409 13.58 -5.19 23.60
C THR A 409 12.48 -6.11 23.12
N LYS A 410 12.67 -6.80 21.99
CA LYS A 410 11.79 -7.86 21.51
C LYS A 410 12.50 -9.21 21.68
N ARG A 411 11.78 -10.25 22.08
CA ARG A 411 12.32 -11.59 22.28
C ARG A 411 11.46 -12.63 21.58
N LEU A 412 12.12 -13.63 21.01
CA LEU A 412 11.49 -14.78 20.38
C LEU A 412 12.13 -16.05 20.92
N SER A 413 11.32 -16.91 21.51
CA SER A 413 11.75 -18.26 21.90
C SER A 413 11.60 -19.19 20.70
N ILE A 414 12.66 -19.92 20.38
CA ILE A 414 12.76 -20.83 19.25
C ILE A 414 12.81 -22.23 19.83
N GLY A 415 11.71 -22.98 19.75
CA GLY A 415 11.62 -24.36 20.26
C GLY A 415 12.43 -25.36 19.41
N PRO A 416 12.34 -26.67 19.71
CA PRO A 416 12.83 -27.69 18.80
C PRO A 416 12.06 -27.54 17.48
N VAL A 417 12.77 -27.35 16.38
CA VAL A 417 12.15 -27.45 15.06
C VAL A 417 11.99 -28.94 14.79
N ASP A 418 10.76 -29.44 14.67
CA ASP A 418 10.52 -30.77 14.11
C ASP A 418 11.01 -30.71 12.64
N ILE A 419 12.22 -31.22 12.40
CA ILE A 419 12.86 -31.25 11.07
C ILE A 419 12.25 -32.35 10.20
#